data_AF-A0A9X7YP81-F1
#
_entry.id   AF-A0A9X7YP81-F1
#
_cell.length_a   1.000
_cell.length_b   1.000
_cell.length_c   1.000
_cell.angle_alpha   90.00
_cell.angle_beta   90.00
_cell.angle_gamma   90.00
#
_symmetry.space_group_name_H-M   'P 1'
#
loop_
_entity.id
_entity.type
_entity.pdbx_description
1 polymer ?
#
loop_
_entity_poly.entity_id
_entity_poly.type
_entity_poly.pdbx_seq_one_letter_code
_entity_poly.pdbx_strand_id
1 'polypeptide(L)'
;MKINGYILAAAILIIAVFLSYFLHFYVSLGYGISNDSAIWGQLGDYSGGILNPLLSFVSIVLLIKSLTLQNEANITLRNEIKNSEKTEKIRSFESLFFNLINSQKNLFESFSIKFETGEDSVKVGGVQAVVRIEDEIEDMRSKGKNDEEVAAYLEELDENDQIFGLSRSFYIMVLMVTEKLSDANGFSFDDRRDHFMALINFTDFAQLRLIMICIQFSDYESCKYIRSSSEFKSVIEEVGLNYELY
;
A
#
# COMPACT_ATOMS: atom_id res chain seq x y z
N MET A 1 -36.64 -8.14 -21.47
CA MET A 1 -36.68 -6.69 -21.16
C MET A 1 -37.43 -6.53 -19.84
N LYS A 2 -36.74 -6.27 -18.72
CA LYS A 2 -37.42 -6.10 -17.43
C LYS A 2 -38.17 -4.77 -17.47
N ILE A 3 -39.50 -4.81 -17.54
CA ILE A 3 -40.32 -3.61 -17.43
C ILE A 3 -40.02 -3.00 -16.06
N ASN A 4 -39.48 -1.78 -16.07
CA ASN A 4 -39.06 -1.09 -14.86
C ASN A 4 -40.31 -0.81 -14.02
N GLY A 5 -40.36 -1.26 -12.76
CA GLY A 5 -41.58 -1.24 -11.94
C GLY A 5 -42.24 0.14 -11.83
N TYR A 6 -41.43 1.21 -11.92
CA TYR A 6 -41.89 2.60 -11.96
C TYR A 6 -42.71 2.95 -13.21
N ILE A 7 -42.34 2.40 -14.38
CA ILE A 7 -43.06 2.62 -15.65
C ILE A 7 -44.42 1.93 -15.60
N LEU A 8 -44.47 0.71 -15.05
CA LEU A 8 -45.72 -0.02 -14.85
C LEU A 8 -46.65 0.71 -13.86
N ALA A 9 -46.10 1.20 -12.74
CA ALA A 9 -46.85 1.96 -11.75
C ALA A 9 -47.42 3.27 -12.33
N ALA A 10 -46.63 4.01 -13.13
CA ALA A 10 -47.09 5.22 -13.80
C ALA A 10 -48.23 4.93 -14.80
N ALA A 11 -48.11 3.87 -15.60
CA ALA A 11 -49.16 3.46 -16.53
C ALA A 11 -50.46 3.07 -15.81
N ILE A 12 -50.36 2.33 -14.69
CA ILE A 12 -51.52 1.95 -13.88
C ILE A 12 -52.21 3.18 -13.28
N LEU A 13 -51.46 4.14 -12.76
CA LEU A 13 -52.01 5.38 -12.21
C LEU A 13 -52.79 6.19 -13.26
N ILE A 14 -52.24 6.33 -14.46
CA ILE A 14 -52.91 7.02 -15.57
C ILE A 14 -54.22 6.30 -15.91
N ILE A 15 -54.18 4.98 -16.11
CA ILE A 15 -55.37 4.18 -16.43
C ILE A 15 -56.42 4.27 -15.31
N ALA A 16 -56.00 4.21 -14.04
CA ALA A 16 -56.90 4.28 -12.90
C ALA A 16 -57.64 5.62 -12.82
N VAL A 17 -56.96 6.74 -13.13
CA VAL A 17 -57.60 8.07 -13.15
C VAL A 17 -58.65 8.14 -14.26
N PHE A 18 -58.31 7.72 -15.49
CA PHE A 18 -59.27 7.70 -16.60
C PHE A 18 -60.45 6.75 -16.34
N LEU A 19 -60.19 5.58 -15.76
CA LEU A 19 -61.22 4.59 -15.42
C LEU A 19 -62.15 5.10 -14.31
N SER A 20 -61.61 5.76 -13.29
CA SER A 20 -62.39 6.38 -12.21
C SER A 20 -63.33 7.45 -12.76
N TYR A 21 -62.87 8.27 -13.72
CA TYR A 21 -63.72 9.27 -14.36
C TYR A 21 -64.78 8.66 -15.26
N PHE A 22 -64.43 7.63 -16.02
CA PHE A 22 -65.40 6.90 -16.83
C PHE A 22 -66.52 6.32 -15.96
N LEU A 23 -66.17 5.66 -14.85
CA LEU A 23 -67.16 5.09 -13.92
C LEU A 23 -68.03 6.17 -13.26
N HIS A 24 -67.47 7.32 -12.89
CA HIS A 24 -68.25 8.37 -12.23
C HIS A 24 -69.21 9.10 -13.19
N PHE A 25 -68.71 9.57 -14.33
CA PHE A 25 -69.50 10.42 -15.24
C PHE A 25 -70.42 9.62 -16.17
N TYR A 26 -69.95 8.47 -16.69
CA TYR A 26 -70.74 7.67 -17.63
C TYR A 26 -71.66 6.68 -16.92
N VAL A 27 -71.15 5.95 -15.92
CA VAL A 27 -71.93 4.88 -15.25
C VAL A 27 -72.78 5.43 -14.10
N SER A 28 -72.24 6.28 -13.22
CA SER A 28 -72.98 6.77 -12.04
C SER A 28 -73.89 7.96 -12.32
N LEU A 29 -73.48 8.88 -13.20
CA LEU A 29 -74.24 10.10 -13.51
C LEU A 29 -75.05 9.99 -14.81
N GLY A 30 -74.82 8.96 -15.62
CA GLY A 30 -75.61 8.67 -16.82
C GLY A 30 -75.45 9.69 -17.95
N TYR A 31 -74.36 10.47 -17.96
CA TYR A 31 -74.12 11.45 -19.02
C TYR A 31 -73.79 10.75 -20.35
N GLY A 32 -74.44 11.19 -21.43
CA GLY A 32 -74.16 10.74 -22.79
C GLY A 32 -72.83 11.30 -23.33
N ILE A 33 -72.27 10.64 -24.34
CA ILE A 33 -71.08 11.13 -25.06
C ILE A 33 -71.46 12.43 -25.78
N SER A 34 -70.78 13.53 -25.43
CA SER A 34 -70.97 14.81 -26.11
C SER A 34 -70.29 14.81 -27.48
N ASN A 35 -70.96 15.38 -28.48
CA ASN A 35 -70.38 15.66 -29.80
C ASN A 35 -69.64 17.02 -29.84
N ASP A 36 -69.73 17.81 -28.76
CA ASP A 36 -69.03 19.08 -28.63
C ASP A 36 -67.59 18.86 -28.13
N SER A 37 -66.62 19.20 -28.97
CA SER A 37 -65.19 19.10 -28.65
C SER A 37 -64.76 20.00 -27.50
N ALA A 38 -65.49 21.10 -27.22
CA ALA A 38 -65.18 21.99 -26.09
C ALA A 38 -65.38 21.30 -24.73
N ILE A 39 -66.38 20.44 -24.61
CA ILE A 39 -66.66 19.67 -23.38
C ILE A 39 -65.55 18.63 -23.11
N TRP A 40 -65.04 18.01 -24.18
CA TRP A 40 -63.88 17.12 -24.08
C TRP A 40 -62.60 17.86 -23.69
N GLY A 41 -62.42 19.10 -24.16
CA GLY A 41 -61.36 20.01 -23.71
C GLY A 41 -61.41 20.27 -22.20
N GLN A 42 -62.58 20.62 -21.67
CA GLN A 42 -62.78 20.87 -20.24
C GLN A 42 -62.51 19.63 -19.36
N LEU A 43 -62.92 18.44 -19.83
CA LEU A 43 -62.61 17.17 -19.14
C LEU A 43 -61.10 16.88 -19.14
N GLY A 44 -60.43 17.16 -20.26
CA GLY A 44 -58.98 17.09 -20.39
C GLY A 44 -58.26 18.04 -19.44
N ASP A 45 -58.72 19.28 -19.33
CA ASP A 45 -58.19 20.29 -18.41
C ASP A 45 -58.35 19.87 -16.94
N TYR A 46 -59.52 19.32 -16.58
CA TYR A 46 -59.78 18.82 -15.24
C TYR A 46 -58.89 17.60 -14.90
N SER A 47 -58.78 16.64 -15.83
CA SER A 47 -57.93 15.45 -15.67
C SER A 47 -56.45 15.83 -15.57
N GLY A 48 -56.01 16.75 -16.44
CA GLY A 48 -54.66 17.31 -16.43
C GLY A 48 -54.35 18.11 -15.17
N GLY A 49 -55.33 18.82 -14.61
CA GLY A 49 -55.21 19.56 -13.35
C GLY A 49 -54.87 18.68 -12.15
N ILE A 50 -55.24 17.40 -12.16
CA ILE A 50 -54.89 16.43 -11.11
C ILE A 50 -53.68 15.58 -11.50
N LEU A 51 -53.63 15.09 -12.73
CA LEU A 51 -52.55 14.23 -13.21
C LEU A 51 -51.21 14.97 -13.25
N ASN A 52 -51.16 16.23 -13.70
CA ASN A 52 -49.90 16.95 -13.84
C ASN A 52 -49.21 17.17 -12.49
N PRO A 53 -49.85 17.72 -11.44
CA PRO A 53 -49.21 17.84 -10.13
C PRO A 53 -48.79 16.49 -9.53
N LEU A 54 -49.60 15.44 -9.71
CA LEU A 54 -49.27 14.09 -9.22
C LEU A 54 -48.03 13.52 -9.91
N LEU A 55 -47.98 13.57 -11.25
CA LEU A 55 -46.85 13.11 -12.03
C LEU A 55 -45.59 13.97 -11.79
N SER A 56 -45.75 15.29 -11.61
CA SER A 56 -44.65 16.18 -11.21
C SER A 56 -44.09 15.82 -9.84
N PHE A 57 -44.95 15.53 -8.85
CA PHE A 57 -44.50 15.08 -7.53
C PHE A 57 -43.74 13.75 -7.61
N VAL A 58 -44.28 12.75 -8.33
CA VAL A 58 -43.59 11.48 -8.56
C VAL A 58 -42.24 11.69 -9.26
N SER A 59 -42.18 12.59 -10.25
CA SER A 59 -40.93 12.93 -10.94
C SER A 59 -39.89 13.53 -9.98
N ILE A 60 -40.31 14.43 -9.09
CA ILE A 60 -39.43 15.01 -8.07
C ILE A 60 -38.93 13.92 -7.12
N VAL A 61 -39.81 13.02 -6.65
CA VAL A 61 -39.43 11.91 -5.76
C VAL A 61 -38.41 10.98 -6.43
N LEU A 62 -38.63 10.61 -7.69
CA LEU A 62 -37.70 9.78 -8.45
C LEU A 62 -36.36 10.48 -8.69
N LEU A 63 -36.39 11.79 -8.97
CA LEU A 63 -35.19 12.60 -9.12
C LEU A 63 -34.39 12.65 -7.83
N ILE A 64 -35.04 12.92 -6.69
CA ILE A 64 -34.41 12.90 -5.37
C ILE A 64 -33.78 11.52 -5.12
N LYS A 65 -34.52 10.43 -5.36
CA LYS A 65 -33.98 9.07 -5.19
C LYS A 65 -32.77 8.80 -6.09
N SER A 66 -32.81 9.25 -7.34
CA SER A 66 -31.69 9.15 -8.28
C SER A 66 -30.47 9.91 -7.78
N LEU A 67 -30.65 11.15 -7.30
CA LEU A 67 -29.57 11.96 -6.74
C LEU A 67 -28.97 11.32 -5.49
N THR A 68 -29.79 10.75 -4.61
CA THR A 68 -29.31 10.02 -3.43
C THR A 68 -28.46 8.82 -3.84
N LEU A 69 -28.92 7.99 -4.78
CA LEU A 69 -28.17 6.83 -5.27
C LEU A 69 -26.85 7.24 -5.95
N GLN A 70 -26.86 8.32 -6.73
CA GLN A 70 -25.65 8.87 -7.34
C GLN A 70 -24.66 9.38 -6.30
N ASN A 71 -25.13 10.06 -5.25
CA ASN A 71 -24.29 10.51 -4.15
C ASN A 71 -23.68 9.34 -3.38
N GLU A 72 -24.47 8.31 -3.06
CA GLU A 72 -23.98 7.09 -2.42
C GLU A 72 -22.91 6.40 -3.28
N ALA A 73 -23.17 6.21 -4.59
CA ALA A 73 -22.20 5.64 -5.51
C ALA A 73 -20.90 6.45 -5.59
N ASN A 74 -21.00 7.79 -5.62
CA ASN A 74 -19.83 8.67 -5.61
C ASN A 74 -19.01 8.54 -4.32
N ILE A 75 -19.65 8.40 -3.16
CA ILE A 75 -18.96 8.18 -1.89
C ILE A 75 -18.22 6.83 -1.91
N THR A 76 -18.89 5.77 -2.34
CA THR A 76 -18.28 4.43 -2.47
C THR A 76 -17.09 4.45 -3.42
N LEU A 77 -17.24 5.04 -4.61
CA LEU A 77 -16.16 5.17 -5.60
C LEU A 77 -14.95 5.93 -5.04
N ARG A 78 -15.18 7.05 -4.33
CA ARG A 78 -14.09 7.81 -3.69
C ARG A 78 -13.34 6.98 -2.66
N ASN A 79 -14.05 6.17 -1.87
CA ASN A 79 -13.41 5.28 -0.89
C ASN A 79 -12.62 4.16 -1.57
N GLU A 80 -13.15 3.58 -2.65
CA GLU A 80 -12.48 2.55 -3.44
C GLU A 80 -11.19 3.08 -4.10
N ILE A 81 -11.23 4.30 -4.66
CA ILE A 81 -10.04 4.97 -5.21
C ILE A 81 -8.97 5.15 -4.13
N LYS A 82 -9.32 5.66 -2.95
CA LYS A 82 -8.36 5.83 -1.84
C LYS A 82 -7.71 4.51 -1.42
N ASN A 83 -8.50 3.43 -1.33
CA ASN A 83 -7.99 2.11 -0.99
C ASN A 83 -7.09 1.55 -2.11
N SER A 84 -7.46 1.78 -3.37
CA SER A 84 -6.66 1.39 -4.53
C SER A 84 -5.32 2.13 -4.56
N GLU A 85 -5.31 3.44 -4.29
CA GLU A 85 -4.08 4.24 -4.20
C GLU A 85 -3.13 3.71 -3.12
N LYS A 86 -3.64 3.36 -1.93
CA LYS A 86 -2.83 2.75 -0.87
C LYS A 86 -2.26 1.39 -1.32
N THR A 87 -3.09 0.57 -1.95
CA THR A 87 -2.68 -0.76 -2.45
C THR A 87 -1.61 -0.65 -3.55
N GLU A 88 -1.74 0.32 -4.44
CA GLU A 88 -0.77 0.58 -5.51
C GLU A 88 0.57 1.06 -4.95
N LYS A 89 0.55 1.94 -3.93
CA LYS A 89 1.76 2.36 -3.22
C LYS A 89 2.52 1.18 -2.61
N ILE A 90 1.80 0.25 -1.95
CA ILE A 90 2.41 -0.98 -1.40
C ILE A 90 3.03 -1.80 -2.51
N ARG A 91 2.29 -2.11 -3.57
CA ARG A 91 2.79 -2.94 -4.68
C ARG A 91 4.01 -2.33 -5.36
N SER A 92 4.00 -1.01 -5.57
CA SER A 92 5.13 -0.28 -6.14
C SER A 92 6.35 -0.35 -5.22
N PHE A 93 6.13 -0.19 -3.92
CA PHE A 93 7.18 -0.32 -2.91
C PHE A 93 7.74 -1.75 -2.85
N GLU A 94 6.91 -2.78 -2.75
CA GLU A 94 7.32 -4.19 -2.72
C GLU A 94 8.15 -4.55 -3.95
N SER A 95 7.73 -4.10 -5.14
CA SER A 95 8.50 -4.29 -6.37
C SER A 95 9.89 -3.66 -6.27
N LEU A 96 9.99 -2.41 -5.80
CA LEU A 96 11.28 -1.75 -5.58
C LEU A 96 12.11 -2.47 -4.51
N PHE A 97 11.48 -2.89 -3.42
CA PHE A 97 12.10 -3.57 -2.28
C PHE A 97 12.74 -4.89 -2.69
N PHE A 98 12.01 -5.76 -3.39
CA PHE A 98 12.57 -7.03 -3.85
C PHE A 98 13.65 -6.85 -4.93
N ASN A 99 13.53 -5.83 -5.79
CA ASN A 99 14.61 -5.49 -6.72
C ASN A 99 15.88 -5.07 -5.98
N LEU A 100 15.76 -4.37 -4.86
CA LEU A 100 16.90 -3.94 -4.05
C LEU A 100 17.50 -5.07 -3.23
N ILE A 101 16.69 -6.00 -2.71
CA ILE A 101 17.20 -7.26 -2.13
C ILE A 101 18.02 -8.02 -3.19
N ASN A 102 17.50 -8.14 -4.41
CA ASN A 102 18.23 -8.85 -5.47
C ASN A 102 19.52 -8.12 -5.86
N SER A 103 19.50 -6.79 -5.93
CA SER A 103 20.70 -5.98 -6.15
C SER A 103 21.73 -6.17 -5.03
N GLN A 104 21.29 -6.21 -3.77
CA GLN A 104 22.14 -6.46 -2.61
C GLN A 104 22.76 -7.85 -2.68
N LYS A 105 21.97 -8.88 -3.03
CA LYS A 105 22.46 -10.23 -3.22
C LYS A 105 23.56 -10.29 -4.29
N ASN A 106 23.35 -9.64 -5.43
CA ASN A 106 24.36 -9.58 -6.50
C ASN A 106 25.64 -8.86 -6.03
N LEU A 107 25.50 -7.78 -5.26
CA LEU A 107 26.66 -7.10 -4.65
C LEU A 107 27.44 -8.06 -3.75
N PHE A 108 26.75 -8.83 -2.91
CA PHE A 108 27.37 -9.81 -2.03
C PHE A 108 28.00 -10.98 -2.79
N GLU A 109 27.40 -11.46 -3.87
CA GLU A 109 27.99 -12.50 -4.72
C GLU A 109 29.30 -12.02 -5.40
N SER A 110 29.40 -10.71 -5.68
CA SER A 110 30.60 -10.07 -6.22
C SER A 110 31.63 -9.64 -5.17
N PHE A 111 31.29 -9.78 -3.88
CA PHE A 111 32.13 -9.38 -2.76
C PHE A 111 33.41 -10.20 -2.70
N SER A 112 34.55 -9.53 -2.59
CA SER A 112 35.85 -10.17 -2.52
C SER A 112 36.92 -9.28 -1.91
N ILE A 113 37.59 -9.80 -0.90
CA ILE A 113 38.65 -9.10 -0.18
C ILE A 113 40.00 -9.75 -0.48
N LYS A 114 41.03 -8.93 -0.54
CA LYS A 114 42.41 -9.39 -0.64
C LYS A 114 42.98 -9.49 0.77
N PHE A 115 43.49 -10.66 1.12
CA PHE A 115 44.25 -10.86 2.34
C PHE A 115 45.73 -10.98 1.97
N GLU A 116 46.59 -10.22 2.64
CA GLU A 116 48.03 -10.37 2.51
C GLU A 116 48.48 -11.59 3.33
N THR A 117 49.16 -12.55 2.69
CA THR A 117 49.74 -13.71 3.38
C THR A 117 51.18 -13.90 2.91
N GLY A 118 52.11 -13.21 3.56
CA GLY A 118 53.53 -13.23 3.18
C GLY A 118 53.82 -12.33 1.98
N GLU A 119 54.46 -12.86 0.93
CA GLU A 119 54.72 -12.12 -0.33
C GLU A 119 53.56 -12.20 -1.35
N ASP A 120 52.56 -13.05 -1.10
CA ASP A 120 51.41 -13.25 -1.99
C ASP A 120 50.11 -12.66 -1.41
N SER A 121 49.28 -12.09 -2.28
CA SER A 121 47.92 -11.65 -1.94
C SER A 121 46.90 -12.70 -2.39
N VAL A 122 46.06 -13.17 -1.46
CA VAL A 122 45.01 -14.15 -1.76
C VAL A 122 43.67 -13.43 -1.78
N LYS A 123 42.99 -13.48 -2.94
CA LYS A 123 41.64 -12.94 -3.10
C LYS A 123 40.61 -13.98 -2.67
N VAL A 124 39.85 -13.68 -1.62
CA VAL A 124 38.78 -14.54 -1.09
C VAL A 124 37.44 -13.84 -1.30
N GLY A 125 36.40 -14.57 -1.69
CA GLY A 125 35.08 -14.02 -2.05
C GLY A 125 33.92 -14.53 -1.19
N GLY A 126 32.84 -13.75 -1.18
CA GLY A 126 31.54 -14.10 -0.59
C GLY A 126 31.63 -14.54 0.87
N VAL A 127 31.00 -15.68 1.18
CA VAL A 127 30.92 -16.25 2.54
C VAL A 127 32.30 -16.49 3.15
N GLN A 128 33.27 -16.97 2.37
CA GLN A 128 34.61 -17.27 2.88
C GLN A 128 35.36 -16.01 3.31
N ALA A 129 35.13 -14.88 2.62
CA ALA A 129 35.73 -13.61 3.00
C ALA A 129 35.18 -13.14 4.36
N VAL A 130 33.86 -13.30 4.58
CA VAL A 130 33.23 -12.95 5.87
C VAL A 130 33.77 -13.82 7.01
N VAL A 131 33.83 -15.15 6.82
CA VAL A 131 34.37 -16.05 7.86
C VAL A 131 35.81 -15.67 8.22
N ARG A 132 36.63 -15.34 7.23
CA ARG A 132 38.01 -14.93 7.48
C ARG A 132 38.12 -13.59 8.21
N ILE A 133 37.24 -12.63 7.91
CA ILE A 133 37.15 -11.38 8.68
C ILE A 133 36.81 -11.68 10.14
N GLU A 134 35.84 -12.56 10.39
CA GLU A 134 35.43 -12.94 11.74
C GLU A 134 36.58 -13.61 12.51
N ASP A 135 37.28 -14.56 11.89
CA ASP A 135 38.43 -15.23 12.50
C ASP A 135 39.55 -14.25 12.89
N GLU A 136 39.85 -13.26 12.04
CA GLU A 136 40.86 -12.22 12.32
C GLU A 136 40.41 -11.27 13.45
N ILE A 137 39.11 -10.92 13.49
CA ILE A 137 38.55 -10.11 14.58
C ILE A 137 38.62 -10.88 15.91
N GLU A 138 38.26 -12.17 15.91
CA GLU A 138 38.34 -13.02 17.11
C GLU A 138 39.78 -13.17 17.61
N ASP A 139 40.75 -13.35 16.70
CA ASP A 139 42.17 -13.40 17.05
C ASP A 139 42.66 -12.05 17.62
N MET A 140 42.25 -10.93 17.04
CA MET A 140 42.53 -9.59 17.57
C MET A 140 41.95 -9.39 18.98
N ARG A 141 40.71 -9.84 19.23
CA ARG A 141 40.07 -9.80 20.55
C ARG A 141 40.79 -10.68 21.56
N SER A 142 41.23 -11.88 21.16
CA SER A 142 42.00 -12.78 22.03
C SER A 142 43.33 -12.16 22.49
N LYS A 143 43.91 -11.29 21.66
CA LYS A 143 45.12 -10.50 21.94
C LYS A 143 44.84 -9.23 22.76
N GLY A 144 43.58 -8.99 23.14
CA GLY A 144 43.17 -7.85 23.96
C GLY A 144 43.06 -6.53 23.20
N LYS A 145 42.93 -6.57 21.87
CA LYS A 145 42.76 -5.35 21.07
C LYS A 145 41.41 -4.68 21.30
N ASN A 146 41.40 -3.35 21.27
CA ASN A 146 40.19 -2.55 21.51
C ASN A 146 39.38 -2.37 20.21
N ASP A 147 38.18 -1.79 20.33
CA ASP A 147 37.26 -1.57 19.21
C ASP A 147 37.84 -0.64 18.13
N GLU A 148 38.69 0.33 18.53
CA GLU A 148 39.34 1.28 17.61
C GLU A 148 40.37 0.57 16.72
N GLU A 149 41.12 -0.39 17.27
CA GLU A 149 42.07 -1.20 16.51
C GLU A 149 41.37 -2.13 15.52
N VAL A 150 40.22 -2.70 15.91
CA VAL A 150 39.38 -3.51 15.01
C VAL A 150 38.78 -2.65 13.90
N ALA A 151 38.31 -1.45 14.23
CA ALA A 151 37.81 -0.49 13.24
C ALA A 151 38.88 -0.10 12.22
N ALA A 152 40.11 0.20 12.67
CA ALA A 152 41.23 0.51 11.80
C ALA A 152 41.60 -0.64 10.86
N TYR A 153 41.57 -1.88 11.36
CA TYR A 153 41.77 -3.07 10.53
C TYR A 153 40.70 -3.21 9.45
N LEU A 154 39.42 -3.00 9.79
CA LEU A 154 38.33 -3.07 8.81
C LEU A 154 38.43 -1.98 7.75
N GLU A 155 38.86 -0.77 8.11
CA GLU A 155 39.11 0.31 7.16
C GLU A 155 40.28 0.01 6.22
N GLU A 156 41.37 -0.60 6.72
CA GLU A 156 42.50 -1.04 5.90
C GLU A 156 42.11 -2.18 4.95
N LEU A 157 41.27 -3.11 5.43
CA LEU A 157 40.80 -4.25 4.65
C LEU A 157 39.85 -3.84 3.52
N ASP A 158 39.11 -2.74 3.68
CA ASP A 158 38.13 -2.25 2.70
C ASP A 158 38.71 -1.32 1.63
N GLU A 159 39.91 -1.62 1.12
CA GLU A 159 40.62 -0.80 0.10
C GLU A 159 39.74 -0.46 -1.14
N ASN A 160 38.77 -1.33 -1.47
CA ASN A 160 37.90 -1.18 -2.65
C ASN A 160 36.45 -0.79 -2.30
N ASP A 161 36.19 -0.29 -1.08
CA ASP A 161 34.87 0.16 -0.59
C ASP A 161 33.75 -0.88 -0.74
N GLN A 162 34.09 -2.17 -0.74
CA GLN A 162 33.12 -3.24 -0.91
C GLN A 162 32.32 -3.49 0.38
N ILE A 163 32.98 -3.47 1.55
CA ILE A 163 32.32 -3.59 2.85
C ILE A 163 31.40 -2.40 3.07
N PHE A 164 31.91 -1.18 2.82
CA PHE A 164 31.12 0.04 2.84
C PHE A 164 29.93 -0.03 1.89
N GLY A 165 30.13 -0.51 0.65
CA GLY A 165 29.07 -0.69 -0.33
C GLY A 165 27.95 -1.62 0.14
N LEU A 166 28.29 -2.75 0.77
CA LEU A 166 27.32 -3.70 1.33
C LEU A 166 26.57 -3.11 2.53
N SER A 167 27.28 -2.46 3.46
CA SER A 167 26.68 -1.76 4.60
C SER A 167 25.71 -0.67 4.15
N ARG A 168 26.14 0.16 3.19
CA ARG A 168 25.33 1.23 2.61
C ARG A 168 24.10 0.71 1.90
N SER A 169 24.22 -0.36 1.11
CA SER A 169 23.08 -0.99 0.43
C SER A 169 22.03 -1.46 1.43
N PHE A 170 22.46 -2.09 2.53
CA PHE A 170 21.55 -2.53 3.58
C PHE A 170 20.88 -1.36 4.31
N TYR A 171 21.65 -0.34 4.67
CA TYR A 171 21.14 0.90 5.25
C TYR A 171 20.06 1.55 4.38
N ILE A 172 20.28 1.66 3.07
CA ILE A 172 19.29 2.24 2.14
C ILE A 172 17.99 1.44 2.21
N MET A 173 18.05 0.11 2.35
CA MET A 173 16.84 -0.71 2.50
C MET A 173 16.08 -0.41 3.79
N VAL A 174 16.78 -0.34 4.92
CA VAL A 174 16.19 0.04 6.21
C VAL A 174 15.55 1.43 6.12
N LEU A 175 16.25 2.39 5.50
CA LEU A 175 15.77 3.75 5.30
C LEU A 175 14.49 3.79 4.45
N MET A 176 14.45 3.11 3.30
CA MET A 176 13.24 3.16 2.47
C MET A 176 12.04 2.50 3.12
N VAL A 177 12.22 1.40 3.87
CA VAL A 177 11.11 0.81 4.64
C VAL A 177 10.57 1.86 5.61
N THR A 178 11.45 2.54 6.34
CA THR A 178 11.08 3.58 7.31
C THR A 178 10.36 4.76 6.65
N GLU A 179 10.87 5.27 5.53
CA GLU A 179 10.30 6.46 4.86
C GLU A 179 9.03 6.14 4.07
N LYS A 180 9.04 5.06 3.28
CA LYS A 180 7.93 4.72 2.37
C LYS A 180 6.75 4.13 3.13
N LEU A 181 7.01 3.31 4.15
CA LEU A 181 5.97 2.75 5.03
C LEU A 181 5.82 3.56 6.33
N SER A 182 6.03 4.87 6.25
CA SER A 182 5.83 5.78 7.38
C SER A 182 4.35 5.99 7.72
N ASP A 183 4.09 6.42 8.95
CA ASP A 183 2.74 6.77 9.43
C ASP A 183 2.12 7.91 8.61
N ALA A 184 2.95 8.83 8.12
CA ALA A 184 2.53 9.91 7.21
C ALA A 184 1.96 9.40 5.88
N ASN A 185 2.39 8.22 5.43
CA ASN A 185 1.89 7.55 4.23
C ASN A 185 0.70 6.61 4.51
N GLY A 186 0.20 6.57 5.76
CA GLY A 186 -0.94 5.76 6.16
C GLY A 186 -0.60 4.30 6.47
N PHE A 187 0.64 4.03 6.81
CA PHE A 187 1.15 2.72 7.24
C PHE A 187 1.36 2.67 8.75
N SER A 188 1.46 1.47 9.29
CA SER A 188 1.67 1.21 10.70
C SER A 188 3.07 0.67 10.97
N PHE A 189 3.46 0.65 12.25
CA PHE A 189 4.66 -0.05 12.67
C PHE A 189 4.63 -1.54 12.30
N ASP A 190 3.48 -2.21 12.38
CA ASP A 190 3.36 -3.63 11.99
C ASP A 190 3.72 -3.84 10.51
N ASP A 191 3.28 -2.92 9.63
CA ASP A 191 3.65 -2.97 8.21
C ASP A 191 5.18 -2.85 8.02
N ARG A 192 5.84 -1.96 8.77
CA ARG A 192 7.30 -1.80 8.74
C ARG A 192 8.02 -3.01 9.32
N ARG A 193 7.56 -3.53 10.45
CA ARG A 193 8.10 -4.72 11.12
C ARG A 193 8.13 -5.91 10.16
N ASP A 194 7.03 -6.18 9.46
CA ASP A 194 6.93 -7.30 8.53
C ASP A 194 7.94 -7.17 7.38
N HIS A 195 8.21 -5.95 6.89
CA HIS A 195 9.21 -5.71 5.85
C HIS A 195 10.65 -5.73 6.38
N PHE A 196 10.91 -5.27 7.60
CA PHE A 196 12.21 -5.46 8.25
C PHE A 196 12.51 -6.94 8.48
N MET A 197 11.52 -7.71 8.92
CA MET A 197 11.62 -9.16 9.03
C MET A 197 11.92 -9.81 7.69
N ALA A 198 11.20 -9.42 6.63
CA ALA A 198 11.48 -9.91 5.28
C ALA A 198 12.92 -9.57 4.85
N LEU A 199 13.37 -8.34 5.08
CA LEU A 199 14.73 -7.91 4.77
C LEU A 199 15.76 -8.83 5.46
N ILE A 200 15.65 -9.02 6.78
CA ILE A 200 16.56 -9.88 7.55
C ILE A 200 16.54 -11.32 7.05
N ASN A 201 15.35 -11.88 6.82
CA ASN A 201 15.18 -13.28 6.40
C ASN A 201 15.66 -13.56 4.97
N PHE A 202 15.62 -12.57 4.07
CA PHE A 202 16.06 -12.70 2.69
C PHE A 202 17.51 -12.27 2.46
N THR A 203 18.14 -11.56 3.40
CA THR A 203 19.58 -11.27 3.37
C THR A 203 20.37 -12.54 3.72
N ASP A 204 21.45 -12.81 2.98
CA ASP A 204 22.33 -13.94 3.27
C ASP A 204 22.91 -13.84 4.69
N PHE A 205 22.99 -14.95 5.42
CA PHE A 205 23.40 -14.92 6.82
C PHE A 205 24.85 -14.43 7.00
N ALA A 206 25.76 -14.76 6.09
CA ALA A 206 27.12 -14.23 6.14
C ALA A 206 27.14 -12.72 5.85
N GLN A 207 26.32 -12.26 4.90
CA GLN A 207 26.15 -10.82 4.69
C GLN A 207 25.59 -10.11 5.92
N LEU A 208 24.61 -10.71 6.60
CA LEU A 208 24.01 -10.15 7.80
C LEU A 208 25.04 -10.01 8.93
N ARG A 209 25.87 -11.05 9.16
CA ARG A 209 26.97 -10.98 10.13
C ARG A 209 27.99 -9.90 9.79
N LEU A 210 28.37 -9.78 8.51
CA LEU A 210 29.23 -8.69 8.05
C LEU A 210 28.62 -7.31 8.33
N ILE A 211 27.31 -7.14 8.10
CA ILE A 211 26.61 -5.90 8.43
C ILE A 211 26.64 -5.64 9.93
N MET A 212 26.46 -6.66 10.78
CA MET A 212 26.56 -6.50 12.23
C MET A 212 27.96 -6.09 12.68
N ILE A 213 29.02 -6.66 12.09
CA ILE A 213 30.41 -6.23 12.30
C ILE A 213 30.57 -4.74 11.96
N CYS A 214 30.05 -4.31 10.80
CA CYS A 214 30.09 -2.89 10.42
C CYS A 214 29.31 -2.00 11.39
N ILE A 215 28.13 -2.46 11.84
CA ILE A 215 27.32 -1.72 12.81
C ILE A 215 28.08 -1.54 14.13
N GLN A 216 28.80 -2.57 14.57
CA GLN A 216 29.54 -2.57 15.82
C GLN A 216 30.80 -1.70 15.75
N PHE A 217 31.63 -1.88 14.70
CA PHE A 217 32.98 -1.33 14.67
C PHE A 217 33.16 -0.15 13.71
N SER A 218 32.37 -0.03 12.64
CA SER A 218 32.56 1.03 11.64
C SER A 218 31.85 2.32 12.04
N ASP A 219 32.50 3.47 11.81
CA ASP A 219 31.93 4.80 12.10
C ASP A 219 31.12 5.40 10.94
N TYR A 220 30.64 4.56 10.02
CA TYR A 220 29.87 5.01 8.87
C TYR A 220 28.51 5.61 9.27
N GLU A 221 28.07 6.65 8.56
CA GLU A 221 26.74 7.25 8.75
C GLU A 221 25.61 6.23 8.58
N SER A 222 25.79 5.27 7.65
CA SER A 222 24.88 4.13 7.47
C SER A 222 24.69 3.32 8.75
N CYS A 223 25.78 3.07 9.47
CA CYS A 223 25.79 2.29 10.70
C CYS A 223 25.21 3.08 11.87
N LYS A 224 25.49 4.39 11.94
CA LYS A 224 24.90 5.30 12.95
C LYS A 224 23.38 5.36 12.86
N TYR A 225 22.85 5.44 11.65
CA TYR A 225 21.40 5.43 11.45
C TYR A 225 20.76 4.10 11.87
N ILE A 226 21.35 2.96 11.46
CA ILE A 226 20.82 1.65 11.84
C ILE A 226 20.80 1.50 13.38
N ARG A 227 21.84 1.98 14.07
CA ARG A 227 21.90 1.99 15.54
C ARG A 227 20.85 2.89 16.19
N SER A 228 20.51 4.02 15.57
CA SER A 228 19.53 4.97 16.12
C SER A 228 18.08 4.57 15.85
N SER A 229 17.83 3.67 14.89
CA SER A 229 16.50 3.14 14.59
C SER A 229 16.04 2.17 15.67
N SER A 230 15.21 2.65 16.60
CA SER A 230 14.60 1.82 17.65
C SER A 230 13.69 0.73 17.09
N GLU A 231 12.96 1.05 16.01
CA GLU A 231 12.09 0.11 15.31
C GLU A 231 12.88 -1.06 14.74
N PHE A 232 13.94 -0.78 13.96
CA PHE A 232 14.76 -1.84 13.39
C PHE A 232 15.49 -2.65 14.47
N LYS A 233 15.98 -1.99 15.52
CA LYS A 233 16.59 -2.67 16.68
C LYS A 233 15.63 -3.67 17.33
N SER A 234 14.36 -3.31 17.50
CA SER A 234 13.36 -4.22 18.08
C SER A 234 13.15 -5.49 17.24
N VAL A 235 13.22 -5.37 15.91
CA VAL A 235 13.09 -6.51 14.98
C VAL A 235 14.34 -7.39 15.02
N ILE A 236 15.53 -6.80 15.10
CA ILE A 236 16.80 -7.53 15.23
C ILE A 236 16.81 -8.37 16.51
N GLU A 237 16.36 -7.79 17.63
CA GLU A 237 16.23 -8.49 18.92
C GLU A 237 15.19 -9.61 18.88
N GLU A 238 14.08 -9.42 18.14
CA GLU A 238 13.02 -10.44 17.97
C GLU A 238 13.53 -11.69 17.22
N VAL A 239 14.44 -11.51 16.26
CA VAL A 239 15.09 -12.62 15.53
C VAL A 239 16.22 -13.26 16.36
N GLY A 240 16.56 -12.70 17.53
CA GLY A 240 17.60 -13.20 18.42
C GLY A 240 19.02 -12.75 18.04
N LEU A 241 19.14 -11.68 17.25
CA LEU A 241 20.41 -11.06 16.91
C LEU A 241 20.67 -9.83 17.80
N ASN A 242 21.94 -9.45 17.95
CA ASN A 242 22.35 -8.24 18.69
C ASN A 242 23.42 -7.50 17.89
N TYR A 243 23.57 -6.19 18.14
CA TYR A 243 24.61 -5.34 17.55
C TYR A 243 25.98 -5.51 18.22
N GLU A 244 26.05 -6.17 19.37
CA GLU A 244 27.28 -6.55 20.06
C GLU A 244 27.45 -8.06 19.96
N LEU A 245 28.09 -8.53 18.88
CA LEU A 245 28.37 -9.95 18.66
C LEU A 245 29.79 -10.33 19.09
N TYR A 246 30.72 -9.37 19.15
CA TYR A 246 32.17 -9.61 19.29
C TYR A 246 32.90 -8.74 20.32
#